data_AF-A0A645AT30-F1
#
_entry.id   AF-A0A645AT30-F1
#
_cell.length_a   1.000
_cell.length_b   1.000
_cell.length_c   1.000
_cell.angle_alpha   90.00
_cell.angle_beta   90.00
_cell.angle_gamma   90.00
#
_symmetry.space_group_name_H-M   'P 1'
#
loop_
_entity.id
_entity.type
_entity.pdbx_description
1 polymer ?
#
loop_
_entity_poly.entity_id
_entity_poly.type
_entity_poly.pdbx_seq_one_letter_code
_entity_poly.pdbx_strand_id
1 'polypeptide(L)'
;MAEDVKKEQREMGGEEFLEISTVIREKIKNSAELKQDGKNTTLEVLDAIIRSVKAHGVKQHGLTKKKKQIALTVFEKMSKAEDNTEEEKAVFNSLVFITFQGIVQAK
;
A
#
# COMPACT_ATOMS: atom_id res chain seq x y z
N MET A 1 -24.72 17.87 26.08
CA MET A 1 -25.12 17.75 24.67
C MET A 1 -23.93 17.15 23.97
N ALA A 2 -24.05 15.91 23.51
CA ALA A 2 -22.96 15.19 22.89
C ALA A 2 -22.73 15.78 21.50
N GLU A 3 -21.53 16.28 21.24
CA GLU A 3 -21.09 16.61 19.88
C GLU A 3 -20.88 15.29 19.14
N ASP A 4 -21.85 14.94 18.30
CA ASP A 4 -21.73 13.96 17.23
C ASP A 4 -20.64 14.42 16.25
N VAL A 5 -19.38 14.11 16.57
CA VAL A 5 -18.28 14.14 15.60
C VAL A 5 -18.49 12.94 14.67
N LYS A 6 -19.38 13.10 13.69
CA LYS A 6 -19.29 12.33 12.45
C LYS A 6 -17.93 12.65 11.85
N LYS A 7 -16.92 11.83 12.13
CA LYS A 7 -15.76 11.70 11.25
C LYS A 7 -16.32 11.29 9.90
N GLU A 8 -16.55 12.26 9.02
CA GLU A 8 -16.71 12.00 7.60
C GLU A 8 -15.48 11.16 7.21
N GLN A 9 -15.71 9.87 6.96
CA GLN A 9 -14.71 9.03 6.32
C GLN A 9 -14.57 9.60 4.91
N ARG A 10 -13.65 10.54 4.72
CA ARG A 10 -13.29 11.05 3.40
C ARG A 10 -12.88 9.85 2.56
N GLU A 11 -13.67 9.55 1.53
CA GLU A 11 -13.33 8.50 0.58
C GLU A 11 -12.10 8.95 -0.21
N MET A 12 -10.98 8.24 -0.05
CA MET A 12 -9.77 8.52 -0.81
C MET A 12 -9.99 8.14 -2.28
N GLY A 13 -9.91 9.14 -3.16
CA GLY A 13 -10.04 8.95 -4.60
C GLY A 13 -8.83 8.24 -5.22
N GLY A 14 -9.00 7.74 -6.45
CA GLY A 14 -7.94 7.07 -7.19
C GLY A 14 -6.72 7.97 -7.47
N GLU A 15 -6.93 9.25 -7.77
CA GLU A 15 -5.83 10.20 -8.00
C GLU A 15 -5.03 10.48 -6.72
N GLU A 16 -5.73 10.72 -5.61
CA GLU A 16 -5.12 10.93 -4.28
C GLU A 16 -4.28 9.71 -3.86
N PHE A 17 -4.80 8.51 -4.08
CA PHE A 17 -4.05 7.26 -3.85
C PHE A 17 -2.75 7.21 -4.68
N LEU A 18 -2.79 7.62 -5.94
CA LEU A 18 -1.62 7.58 -6.84
C LEU A 18 -0.54 8.58 -6.43
N GLU A 19 -0.93 9.78 -6.01
CA GLU A 19 -0.01 10.81 -5.51
C GLU A 19 0.72 10.33 -4.26
N ILE A 20 -0.03 9.89 -3.24
CA ILE A 20 0.53 9.40 -1.98
C ILE A 20 1.35 8.12 -2.19
N SER A 21 0.94 7.25 -3.12
CA SER A 21 1.72 6.06 -3.48
C SER A 21 3.12 6.39 -4.00
N THR A 22 3.30 7.57 -4.61
CA THR A 22 4.63 8.05 -5.05
C THR A 22 5.51 8.41 -3.86
N VAL A 23 4.93 9.03 -2.82
CA VAL A 23 5.64 9.32 -1.56
C VAL A 23 6.02 8.03 -0.84
N ILE A 24 5.07 7.09 -0.72
CA ILE A 24 5.31 5.77 -0.10
C ILE A 24 6.40 5.00 -0.83
N ARG A 25 6.45 5.08 -2.16
CA ARG A 25 7.50 4.47 -2.97
C ARG A 25 8.88 4.95 -2.56
N GLU A 26 9.07 6.27 -2.40
CA GLU A 26 10.34 6.82 -1.95
C GLU A 26 10.64 6.48 -0.48
N LYS A 27 9.63 6.45 0.41
CA LYS A 27 9.82 5.97 1.79
C LYS A 27 10.35 4.52 1.83
N ILE A 28 9.77 3.61 1.06
CA ILE A 28 10.22 2.20 0.99
C ILE A 28 11.66 2.12 0.46
N LYS A 29 11.95 2.84 -0.63
CA LYS A 29 13.27 2.87 -1.27
C LYS A 29 14.34 3.38 -0.31
N ASN A 30 14.05 4.44 0.44
CA ASN A 30 15.01 5.11 1.32
C ASN A 30 15.05 4.54 2.75
N SER A 31 14.14 3.63 3.14
CA SER A 31 14.10 3.07 4.50
C SER A 31 15.38 2.32 4.86
N ALA A 32 16.14 2.77 5.85
CA ALA A 32 17.37 2.08 6.28
C ALA A 32 17.10 0.71 6.94
N GLU A 33 15.89 0.48 7.43
CA GLU A 33 15.52 -0.73 8.17
C GLU A 33 15.14 -1.92 7.29
N LEU A 34 14.87 -1.67 6.00
CA LEU A 34 14.46 -2.72 5.07
C LEU A 34 15.68 -3.28 4.32
N LYS A 35 15.78 -4.61 4.26
CA LYS A 35 16.77 -5.28 3.39
C LYS A 35 16.48 -4.98 1.92
N GLN A 36 17.54 -4.84 1.11
CA GLN A 36 17.45 -4.47 -0.29
C GLN A 36 16.50 -5.36 -1.11
N ASP A 37 16.58 -6.68 -0.95
CA ASP A 37 15.66 -7.61 -1.64
C ASP A 37 14.20 -7.43 -1.24
N GLY A 38 13.96 -7.13 0.04
CA GLY A 38 12.63 -6.82 0.57
C GLY A 38 12.08 -5.51 -0.01
N LYS A 39 12.91 -4.48 -0.12
CA LYS A 39 12.56 -3.22 -0.79
C LYS A 39 12.19 -3.45 -2.24
N ASN A 40 13.07 -4.08 -3.01
CA ASN A 40 12.88 -4.30 -4.44
C ASN A 40 11.60 -5.09 -4.71
N THR A 41 11.36 -6.16 -3.94
CA THR A 41 10.14 -6.96 -4.04
C THR A 41 8.89 -6.15 -3.71
N THR A 42 8.95 -5.33 -2.65
CA THR A 42 7.81 -4.49 -2.23
C THR A 42 7.51 -3.41 -3.27
N LEU A 43 8.54 -2.77 -3.82
CA LEU A 43 8.40 -1.77 -4.89
C LEU A 43 7.80 -2.37 -6.16
N GLU A 44 8.18 -3.60 -6.52
CA GLU A 44 7.57 -4.31 -7.66
C GLU A 44 6.06 -4.56 -7.44
N VAL A 45 5.66 -4.94 -6.22
CA VAL A 45 4.24 -5.12 -5.85
C VAL A 45 3.51 -3.77 -5.85
N LEU A 46 4.12 -2.72 -5.30
CA LEU A 46 3.54 -1.38 -5.30
C LEU A 46 3.32 -0.86 -6.72
N ASP A 47 4.35 -0.94 -7.58
CA ASP A 47 4.26 -0.49 -8.98
C ASP A 47 3.18 -1.27 -9.75
N ALA A 48 3.00 -2.56 -9.45
CA ALA A 48 1.90 -3.35 -9.99
C ALA A 48 0.53 -2.86 -9.51
N ILE A 49 0.35 -2.62 -8.21
CA ILE A 49 -0.92 -2.08 -7.68
C ILE A 49 -1.23 -0.71 -8.30
N ILE A 50 -0.24 0.19 -8.39
CA ILE A 50 -0.37 1.49 -9.05
C ILE A 50 -0.85 1.33 -10.50
N ARG A 51 -0.23 0.43 -11.28
CA ARG A 51 -0.67 0.12 -12.65
C ARG A 51 -2.10 -0.40 -12.68
N SER A 52 -2.49 -1.24 -11.71
CA SER A 52 -3.86 -1.74 -11.56
C SER A 52 -4.86 -0.61 -11.40
N VAL A 53 -4.57 0.34 -10.50
CA VAL A 53 -5.44 1.48 -10.20
C VAL A 53 -5.56 2.39 -11.41
N LYS A 54 -4.43 2.72 -12.06
CA LYS A 54 -4.42 3.51 -13.32
C LYS A 54 -5.23 2.87 -14.45
N ALA A 55 -5.30 1.54 -14.48
CA ALA A 55 -6.03 0.77 -15.48
C ALA A 55 -7.44 0.31 -15.03
N HIS A 56 -7.96 0.86 -13.92
CA HIS A 56 -9.30 0.53 -13.39
C HIS A 56 -9.51 -0.97 -13.05
N GLY A 57 -8.50 -1.64 -12.50
CA GLY A 57 -8.64 -2.97 -11.89
C GLY A 57 -8.08 -4.16 -12.69
N VAL A 58 -7.13 -3.94 -13.59
CA VAL A 58 -6.52 -5.01 -14.38
C VAL A 58 -5.71 -5.99 -13.51
N LYS A 59 -5.82 -7.30 -13.81
CA LYS A 59 -5.05 -8.36 -13.13
C LYS A 59 -3.55 -8.11 -13.23
N GLN A 60 -2.87 -8.18 -12.10
CA GLN A 60 -1.41 -8.05 -12.03
C GLN A 60 -0.73 -9.36 -12.37
N HIS A 61 -0.21 -9.46 -13.59
CA HIS A 61 0.61 -10.59 -14.04
C HIS A 61 2.04 -10.52 -13.45
N GLY A 62 2.63 -11.67 -13.14
CA GLY A 62 4.03 -11.77 -12.66
C GLY A 62 4.24 -11.67 -11.14
N LEU A 63 3.21 -11.33 -10.36
CA LEU A 63 3.31 -11.31 -8.90
C LEU A 63 3.00 -12.67 -8.28
N THR A 64 4.03 -13.39 -7.85
CA THR A 64 3.88 -14.65 -7.11
C THR A 64 3.34 -14.41 -5.70
N LYS A 65 2.71 -15.43 -5.11
CA LYS A 65 2.23 -15.40 -3.71
C LYS A 65 3.33 -15.00 -2.72
N LYS A 66 4.56 -15.51 -2.93
CA LYS A 66 5.74 -15.18 -2.11
C LYS A 66 6.08 -13.69 -2.17
N LYS A 67 6.08 -13.07 -3.37
CA LYS A 67 6.34 -11.63 -3.51
C LYS A 67 5.31 -10.79 -2.77
N LYS A 68 4.03 -11.17 -2.88
CA LYS A 68 2.93 -10.50 -2.16
C LYS A 68 3.06 -10.64 -0.64
N GLN A 69 3.47 -11.79 -0.12
CA GLN A 69 3.70 -11.98 1.32
C GLN A 69 4.83 -11.09 1.84
N ILE A 70 5.93 -10.98 1.10
CA ILE A 70 7.04 -10.07 1.44
C ILE A 70 6.54 -8.62 1.48
N ALA A 71 5.84 -8.19 0.44
CA ALA A 71 5.29 -6.84 0.37
C ALA A 71 4.26 -6.55 1.48
N LEU A 72 3.40 -7.53 1.81
CA LEU A 72 2.43 -7.41 2.90
C LEU A 72 3.13 -7.11 4.23
N THR A 73 4.17 -7.88 4.58
CA THR A 73 4.93 -7.64 5.81
C THR A 73 5.58 -6.26 5.83
N VAL A 74 6.09 -5.79 4.69
CA VAL A 74 6.68 -4.45 4.61
C VAL A 74 5.62 -3.35 4.75
N PHE A 75 4.48 -3.47 4.05
CA PHE A 75 3.38 -2.51 4.17
C PHE A 75 2.82 -2.45 5.61
N GLU A 76 2.65 -3.60 6.27
CA GLU A 76 2.21 -3.67 7.67
C GLU A 76 3.22 -3.07 8.65
N LYS A 77 4.53 -3.28 8.40
CA LYS A 77 5.57 -2.67 9.22
C LYS A 77 5.55 -1.15 9.03
N MET A 78 5.55 -0.69 7.79
CA MET A 78 5.62 0.74 7.48
C MET A 78 4.34 1.49 7.83
N SER A 79 3.16 0.86 7.80
CA SER A 79 1.90 1.51 8.20
C SER A 79 1.89 1.98 9.65
N LYS A 80 2.69 1.32 10.50
CA LYS A 80 2.81 1.60 11.94
C LYS A 80 3.89 2.64 12.26
N ALA A 81 4.61 3.15 11.25
CA ALA A 81 5.61 4.18 11.47
C ALA A 81 4.94 5.48 11.94
N GLU A 82 5.50 6.08 13.00
CA GLU A 82 4.92 7.25 13.67
C GLU A 82 4.98 8.52 12.81
N ASP A 83 5.96 8.60 11.91
CA ASP A 83 6.18 9.71 10.98
C ASP A 83 5.23 9.72 9.78
N ASN A 84 4.29 8.78 9.70
CA ASN A 84 3.30 8.78 8.63
C ASN A 84 2.16 9.77 8.90
N THR A 85 1.80 10.54 7.86
CA THR A 85 0.57 11.35 7.86
C THR A 85 -0.68 10.47 7.88
N GLU A 86 -1.86 11.07 8.11
CA GLU A 86 -3.12 10.31 8.08
C GLU A 86 -3.40 9.73 6.69
N GLU A 87 -3.09 10.46 5.63
CA GLU A 87 -3.26 10.02 4.24
C GLU A 87 -2.28 8.90 3.88
N GLU A 88 -1.01 8.99 4.31
CA GLU A 88 -0.04 7.92 4.15
C GLU A 88 -0.48 6.64 4.88
N LYS A 89 -1.00 6.77 6.12
CA LYS A 89 -1.57 5.64 6.87
C LYS A 89 -2.75 5.01 6.13
N ALA A 90 -3.64 5.83 5.56
CA ALA A 90 -4.77 5.35 4.78
C ALA A 90 -4.32 4.57 3.52
N VAL A 91 -3.32 5.06 2.79
CA VAL A 91 -2.77 4.34 1.63
C VAL A 91 -2.05 3.07 2.07
N PHE A 92 -1.24 3.09 3.14
CA PHE A 92 -0.61 1.88 3.64
C PHE A 92 -1.64 0.82 4.04
N ASN A 93 -2.71 1.20 4.74
CA ASN A 93 -3.80 0.28 5.09
C ASN A 93 -4.50 -0.29 3.85
N SER A 94 -4.71 0.54 2.84
CA SER A 94 -5.26 0.10 1.54
C SER A 94 -4.31 -0.90 0.85
N LEU A 95 -3.01 -0.63 0.84
CA LEU A 95 -1.99 -1.52 0.27
C LEU A 95 -1.92 -2.85 1.01
N VAL A 96 -1.99 -2.85 2.35
CA VAL A 96 -2.10 -4.06 3.18
C VAL A 96 -3.32 -4.87 2.77
N PHE A 97 -4.49 -4.25 2.71
CA PHE A 97 -5.75 -4.91 2.36
C PHE A 97 -5.71 -5.50 0.94
N ILE A 98 -5.33 -4.71 -0.06
CA ILE A 98 -5.24 -5.13 -1.47
C ILE A 98 -4.27 -6.30 -1.61
N THR A 99 -3.10 -6.22 -0.96
CA THR A 99 -2.07 -7.25 -1.04
C THR A 99 -2.54 -8.54 -0.37
N PHE A 100 -3.17 -8.45 0.80
CA PHE A 100 -3.75 -9.59 1.50
C PHE A 100 -4.83 -10.29 0.66
N GLN A 101 -5.78 -9.52 0.10
CA GLN A 101 -6.79 -10.06 -0.82
C GLN A 101 -6.14 -10.77 -2.01
N GLY A 102 -5.10 -10.17 -2.59
CA GLY A 102 -4.34 -10.77 -3.69
C GLY A 102 -3.60 -12.06 -3.33
N ILE A 103 -3.30 -12.33 -2.05
CA ILE A 103 -2.72 -13.59 -1.56
C ILE A 103 -3.81 -14.65 -1.37
N VAL A 104 -4.95 -14.27 -0.79
CA VAL A 104 -6.08 -15.17 -0.52
C VAL A 104 -6.72 -15.66 -1.83
N GLN A 105 -6.82 -14.79 -2.83
CA GLN A 105 -7.43 -15.11 -4.13
C GLN A 105 -6.47 -15.84 -5.09
N ALA A 106 -5.16 -15.90 -4.78
CA ALA A 106 -4.21 -16.71 -5.53
C ALA A 106 -4.39 -18.19 -5.14
N LYS A 107 -5.34 -18.86 -5.81
CA LYS A 107 -5.51 -20.31 -5.78
C LYS A 107 -4.34 -21.02 -6.44
#